data_AF-A0A0K8TIP3-F1
#
_entry.id   AF-A0A0K8TIP3-F1
#
_cell.length_a   1.000
_cell.length_b   1.000
_cell.length_c   1.000
_cell.angle_alpha   90.00
_cell.angle_beta   90.00
_cell.angle_gamma   90.00
#
_symmetry.space_group_name_H-M   'P 1'
#
loop_
_entity.id
_entity.type
_entity.pdbx_description
1 polymer ?
#
loop_
_entity_poly.entity_id
_entity_poly.type
_entity_poly.pdbx_seq_one_letter_code
_entity_poly.pdbx_strand_id
1 'polypeptide(L)'
;WMVEGYPPLEEVRLLYRKIMMNDTHQKHGKWHEVILHPNNGDTFTHLMSYNIRNLEAASVFEAIAQAKNRYGWNEVSDLYQFYTRGPDYPSEPSLEDMELVAATSSQPSVCFSTTMMAVAAAVVML
;
A
#
# COMPACT_ATOMS: atom_id res chain seq x y z
N TRP A 1 -1.47 4.57 7.76
CA TRP A 1 -2.91 4.83 7.95
C TRP A 1 -3.10 6.30 8.27
N MET A 2 -4.28 6.86 8.02
CA MET A 2 -4.61 8.26 8.33
C MET A 2 -5.77 8.28 9.31
N VAL A 3 -5.64 9.02 10.40
CA VAL A 3 -6.72 9.24 11.38
C VAL A 3 -6.97 10.73 11.49
N GLU A 4 -8.22 11.14 11.32
CA GLU A 4 -8.68 12.51 11.56
C GLU A 4 -9.13 12.63 13.02
N GLY A 5 -8.57 13.59 13.78
CA GLY A 5 -8.88 13.72 15.20
C GLY A 5 -8.67 15.13 15.72
N TYR A 6 -9.71 15.72 16.31
CA TYR A 6 -9.67 17.02 16.99
C TYR A 6 -8.79 17.06 18.27
N PRO A 7 -8.52 15.94 18.98
CA PRO A 7 -7.53 15.87 20.06
C PRO A 7 -6.24 15.15 19.63
N PRO A 8 -5.07 15.52 20.19
CA PRO A 8 -3.82 14.81 19.95
C PRO A 8 -3.92 13.35 20.37
N LEU A 9 -3.26 12.47 19.62
CA LEU A 9 -3.23 11.04 19.91
C LEU A 9 -2.27 10.76 21.09
N GLU A 10 -2.67 9.87 21.99
CA GLU A 10 -1.80 9.41 23.09
C GLU A 10 -1.03 8.15 22.69
N GLU A 11 -1.73 7.23 22.02
CA GLU A 11 -1.24 5.89 21.73
C GLU A 11 -1.89 5.40 20.44
N VAL A 12 -1.14 4.63 19.64
CA VAL A 12 -1.68 3.87 18.53
C VAL A 12 -1.23 2.43 18.67
N ARG A 13 -2.18 1.51 18.62
CA ARG A 13 -1.93 0.06 18.60
C ARG A 13 -2.02 -0.41 17.17
N LEU A 14 -0.96 -1.01 16.68
CA LEU A 14 -0.96 -1.79 15.44
C LEU A 14 -1.01 -3.26 15.82
N LEU A 15 -2.07 -3.95 15.41
CA LEU A 15 -2.21 -5.38 15.59
C LEU A 15 -2.06 -6.07 14.25
N TYR A 16 -1.28 -7.14 14.18
CA TYR A 16 -1.16 -7.96 12.98
C TYR A 16 -1.09 -9.46 13.29
N ARG A 17 -1.55 -10.31 12.36
CA ARG A 17 -1.44 -11.77 12.49
C ARG A 17 -1.36 -12.47 11.14
N LYS A 18 -0.77 -13.66 11.14
CA LYS A 18 -0.73 -14.55 9.97
C LYS A 18 -2.09 -15.22 9.81
N ILE A 19 -2.59 -15.27 8.58
CA ILE A 19 -3.73 -16.10 8.19
C ILE A 19 -3.17 -17.47 7.78
N MET A 20 -3.61 -18.52 8.47
CA MET A 20 -3.29 -19.89 8.08
C MET A 20 -4.42 -20.40 7.18
N MET A 21 -4.08 -20.77 5.95
CA MET A 21 -4.98 -21.53 5.11
C MET A 21 -4.72 -23.01 5.40
N ASN A 22 -5.69 -23.67 6.00
CA ASN A 22 -5.76 -25.12 5.98
C ASN A 22 -6.84 -25.51 4.97
N ASP A 23 -6.67 -26.65 4.28
CA ASP A 23 -7.45 -27.06 3.09
C ASP A 23 -8.98 -27.00 3.24
N THR A 24 -9.48 -26.89 4.47
CA THR A 24 -10.90 -26.81 4.81
C THR A 24 -11.34 -25.51 5.48
N HIS A 25 -10.44 -24.73 6.09
CA HIS A 25 -10.81 -23.52 6.86
C HIS A 25 -9.66 -22.51 6.94
N GLN A 26 -9.99 -21.21 6.93
CA GLN A 26 -9.06 -20.16 7.35
C GLN A 26 -8.94 -20.18 8.88
N LYS A 27 -7.75 -20.49 9.41
CA LYS A 27 -7.43 -20.34 10.84
C LYS A 27 -6.61 -19.08 11.03
N HIS A 28 -7.13 -18.15 11.81
CA HIS A 28 -6.38 -16.95 12.17
C HIS A 28 -5.38 -17.25 13.29
N GLY A 29 -4.15 -16.74 13.15
CA GLY A 29 -3.14 -16.82 14.21
C GLY A 29 -3.43 -15.90 15.40
N LYS A 30 -2.50 -15.87 16.37
CA LYS A 30 -2.54 -14.89 17.47
C LYS A 30 -2.15 -13.50 16.96
N TRP A 31 -2.82 -12.47 17.47
CA TRP A 31 -2.46 -11.07 17.23
C TRP A 31 -1.12 -10.74 17.88
N HIS A 32 -0.26 -10.10 17.10
CA HIS A 32 0.95 -9.43 17.57
C HIS A 32 0.62 -7.96 17.73
N GLU A 33 0.94 -7.38 18.89
CA GLU A 33 0.64 -6.00 19.23
C GLU A 33 1.92 -5.16 19.19
N VAL A 34 1.84 -4.01 18.54
CA VAL A 34 2.87 -2.98 18.54
C VAL A 34 2.25 -1.69 19.05
N ILE A 35 2.79 -1.17 20.14
CA ILE A 35 2.37 0.10 20.74
C ILE A 35 3.26 1.20 20.20
N LEU A 36 2.63 2.18 19.54
CA LEU A 36 3.28 3.34 18.93
C LEU A 36 2.86 4.59 19.67
N HIS A 37 3.82 5.47 19.91
CA HIS A 37 3.58 6.77 20.51
C HIS A 37 3.68 7.83 19.40
N PRO A 38 2.56 8.43 19.00
CA PRO A 38 2.58 9.49 17.99
C PRO A 38 3.35 10.71 18.49
N ASN A 39 4.12 11.32 17.59
CA ASN A 39 4.66 12.64 17.86
C ASN A 39 3.54 13.66 17.63
N ASN A 40 3.03 14.26 18.70
CA ASN A 40 1.95 15.23 18.64
C ASN A 40 2.49 16.56 18.12
N GLY A 41 2.31 16.81 16.81
CA GLY A 41 2.41 18.15 16.26
C GLY A 41 1.11 18.93 16.46
N ASP A 42 1.13 20.24 16.18
CA ASP A 42 -0.03 21.13 16.25
C ASP A 42 -1.07 20.91 15.12
N THR A 43 -1.06 19.72 14.50
CA THR A 43 -1.86 19.40 13.32
C THR A 43 -2.99 18.43 13.68
N PHE A 44 -4.18 18.68 13.11
CA PHE A 44 -5.38 17.85 13.32
C PHE A 44 -5.39 16.54 12.53
N THR A 45 -4.38 16.32 11.68
CA THR A 45 -4.22 15.10 10.89
C THR A 45 -2.95 14.39 11.32
N HIS A 46 -3.08 13.16 11.80
CA HIS A 46 -1.95 12.36 12.22
C HIS A 46 -1.67 11.28 11.17
N LEU A 47 -0.55 11.43 10.45
CA LEU A 47 -0.03 10.41 9.56
C LEU A 47 1.00 9.57 10.32
N MET A 48 0.75 8.27 10.40
CA MET A 48 1.67 7.31 10.99
C MET A 48 1.98 6.16 10.03
N SER A 49 3.21 5.70 10.12
CA SER A 49 3.71 4.53 9.42
C SER A 49 4.55 3.68 10.37
N TYR A 50 4.53 2.37 10.14
CA TYR A 50 5.35 1.43 10.88
C TYR A 50 5.80 0.31 9.94
N ASN A 51 7.06 -0.08 10.07
CA ASN A 51 7.64 -1.16 9.28
C ASN A 51 7.64 -2.46 10.10
N ILE A 52 6.75 -3.37 9.75
CA ILE A 52 6.69 -4.70 10.37
C ILE A 52 7.83 -5.56 9.77
N ARG A 53 8.66 -6.13 10.64
CA ARG A 53 9.84 -6.92 10.26
C ARG A 53 9.69 -8.37 10.69
N ASN A 54 10.57 -9.22 10.16
CA ASN A 54 10.66 -10.64 10.50
C ASN A 54 9.34 -11.40 10.25
N LEU A 55 8.62 -11.00 9.21
CA LEU A 55 7.46 -11.72 8.74
C LEU A 55 7.89 -12.97 7.97
N GLU A 56 7.11 -14.04 8.09
CA GLU A 56 7.32 -15.25 7.31
C GLU A 56 7.13 -14.94 5.82
N ALA A 57 8.03 -15.45 4.97
CA ALA A 57 7.95 -15.30 3.53
C ALA A 57 6.74 -16.05 2.94
N ALA A 58 6.32 -15.67 1.74
CA ALA A 58 5.23 -16.31 0.98
C ALA A 58 3.96 -16.57 1.80
N SER A 59 3.58 -15.60 2.65
CA SER A 59 2.52 -15.75 3.64
C SER A 59 1.52 -14.60 3.59
N VAL A 60 0.30 -14.86 4.05
CA VAL A 60 -0.77 -13.87 4.12
C VAL A 60 -0.89 -13.35 5.55
N PHE A 61 -0.95 -12.04 5.70
CA PHE A 61 -1.15 -11.38 6.98
C PHE A 61 -2.33 -10.42 6.92
N GLU A 62 -2.93 -10.17 8.06
CA GLU A 62 -3.91 -9.11 8.25
C GLU A 62 -3.43 -8.17 9.37
N ALA A 63 -3.80 -6.89 9.26
CA ALA A 63 -3.47 -5.86 10.22
C ALA A 63 -4.64 -4.90 10.45
N ILE A 64 -4.73 -4.38 11.67
CA ILE A 64 -5.64 -3.32 12.08
C ILE A 64 -4.87 -2.30 12.92
N ALA A 65 -5.30 -1.05 12.89
CA ALA A 65 -4.80 0.00 13.76
C ALA A 65 -5.93 0.52 14.65
N GLN A 66 -5.61 0.82 15.91
CA GLN A 66 -6.53 1.47 16.83
C GLN A 66 -5.83 2.65 17.50
N ALA A 67 -6.43 3.83 17.39
CA ALA A 67 -5.91 5.04 18.00
C ALA A 67 -6.56 5.30 19.35
N LYS A 68 -5.83 5.95 20.26
CA LYS A 68 -6.29 6.41 21.56
C LYS A 68 -6.05 7.90 21.69
N ASN A 69 -7.02 8.61 22.24
CA ASN A 69 -6.89 9.99 22.69
C ASN A 69 -7.31 10.09 24.16
N ARG A 70 -7.34 11.32 24.70
CA ARG A 70 -7.75 11.59 26.10
C ARG A 70 -9.15 11.10 26.47
N TYR A 71 -10.02 10.86 25.50
CA TYR A 71 -11.39 10.37 25.70
C TYR A 71 -11.46 8.83 25.66
N GLY A 72 -10.36 8.16 25.34
CA GLY A 72 -10.27 6.71 25.27
C GLY A 72 -9.89 6.22 23.87
N TRP A 73 -10.30 4.99 23.58
CA TRP A 73 -10.04 4.33 22.31
C TRP A 73 -11.02 4.81 21.24
N ASN A 74 -10.50 5.16 20.07
CA ASN A 74 -11.29 5.43 18.88
C ASN A 74 -11.76 4.11 18.22
N GLU A 75 -12.54 4.25 17.15
CA GLU A 75 -12.88 3.14 16.26
C GLU A 75 -11.62 2.47 15.70
N VAL A 76 -11.70 1.15 15.56
CA VAL A 76 -10.66 0.33 14.92
C VAL A 76 -10.71 0.60 13.42
N SER A 77 -9.54 0.64 12.77
CA SER A 77 -9.47 0.76 11.32
C SER A 77 -10.08 -0.45 10.61
N ASP A 78 -10.34 -0.30 9.32
CA ASP A 78 -10.61 -1.44 8.44
C ASP A 78 -9.49 -2.48 8.52
N LEU A 79 -9.87 -3.74 8.28
CA LEU A 79 -8.95 -4.86 8.21
C LEU A 79 -8.14 -4.77 6.92
N TYR A 80 -6.82 -4.65 7.06
CA TYR A 80 -5.90 -4.60 5.93
C TYR A 80 -5.20 -5.93 5.74
N GLN A 81 -5.40 -6.59 4.61
CA GLN A 81 -4.74 -7.85 4.26
C GLN A 81 -3.58 -7.60 3.29
N PHE A 82 -2.44 -8.24 3.53
CA PHE A 82 -1.26 -8.14 2.69
C PHE A 82 -0.50 -9.46 2.57
N TYR A 83 0.35 -9.56 1.55
CA TYR A 83 1.14 -10.75 1.23
C TYR A 83 2.63 -10.44 1.38
N THR A 84 3.38 -11.35 1.97
CA THR A 84 4.84 -11.27 2.00
C THR A 84 5.44 -11.95 0.78
N ARG A 85 6.54 -11.39 0.29
CA ARG A 85 7.25 -11.95 -0.87
C ARG A 85 7.83 -13.33 -0.52
N GLY A 86 7.81 -14.23 -1.51
CA GLY A 86 8.52 -15.49 -1.44
C GLY A 86 10.00 -15.32 -1.82
N PRO A 87 10.84 -16.32 -1.51
CA PRO A 87 12.26 -16.32 -1.91
C PRO A 87 12.46 -16.30 -3.43
N ASP A 88 11.47 -16.79 -4.19
CA ASP A 88 11.53 -16.87 -5.66
C ASP A 88 10.97 -15.61 -6.35
N TYR A 89 10.55 -14.60 -5.58
CA TYR A 89 10.09 -13.33 -6.16
C TYR A 89 11.34 -12.51 -6.52
N PRO A 90 11.55 -12.15 -7.80
CA PRO A 90 12.69 -11.32 -8.16
C PRO A 90 12.64 -10.03 -7.35
N SER A 91 13.81 -9.57 -6.87
CA SER A 91 14.00 -8.22 -6.34
C SER A 91 13.35 -7.22 -7.29
N GLU A 92 12.85 -6.08 -6.77
CA GLU A 92 12.33 -4.99 -7.61
C GLU A 92 13.22 -4.86 -8.86
N PRO A 93 12.65 -4.89 -10.09
CA PRO A 93 13.44 -4.64 -11.27
C PRO A 93 14.17 -3.34 -11.04
N SER A 94 15.50 -3.36 -11.19
CA SER A 94 16.26 -2.15 -10.99
C SER A 94 15.80 -1.14 -12.05
N LEU A 95 15.93 0.16 -11.76
CA LEU A 95 15.55 1.18 -12.75
C LEU A 95 16.34 1.04 -14.06
N GLU A 96 17.47 0.33 -14.03
CA GLU A 96 18.25 -0.01 -15.23
C GLU A 96 17.56 -1.05 -16.14
N ASP A 97 16.70 -1.90 -15.60
CA ASP A 97 15.96 -2.93 -16.36
C ASP A 97 14.62 -2.42 -16.91
N MET A 98 14.15 -1.26 -16.46
CA MET A 98 12.99 -0.57 -17.04
C MET A 98 13.40 0.19 -18.31
N GLU A 99 13.88 -0.53 -19.32
CA GLU A 99 14.09 0.04 -20.66
C GLU A 99 12.73 0.46 -21.20
N LEU A 100 12.51 1.78 -21.26
CA LEU A 100 11.38 2.37 -21.95
C LEU A 100 11.57 2.11 -23.44
N VAL A 101 11.05 0.99 -23.95
CA VAL A 101 10.75 0.81 -25.37
C VAL A 101 9.64 1.80 -25.72
N ALA A 102 10.02 3.08 -25.83
CA ALA A 102 9.23 4.06 -26.54
C ALA A 102 9.05 3.47 -27.94
N ALA A 103 7.80 3.21 -28.32
CA ALA A 103 7.45 2.90 -29.70
C ALA A 103 7.69 4.15 -30.55
N THR A 104 8.97 4.47 -30.79
CA THR A 104 9.37 5.24 -31.96
C THR A 104 9.17 4.28 -33.12
N SER A 105 8.09 4.50 -33.85
CA SER A 105 7.88 3.95 -35.17
C SER A 105 9.04 4.40 -36.06
N SER A 106 10.09 3.60 -36.12
CA SER A 106 11.08 3.70 -37.20
C SER A 106 10.38 3.29 -38.48
N GLN A 107 9.83 4.27 -39.21
CA GLN A 107 9.37 4.06 -40.58
C GLN A 107 10.58 3.67 -41.45
N PRO A 108 10.54 2.55 -42.20
CA PRO A 108 11.42 2.39 -43.34
C PRO A 108 10.97 3.36 -44.44
N SER A 109 11.93 4.06 -45.03
CA SER A 109 11.73 5.04 -46.09
C SER A 109 11.00 4.42 -47.28
N VAL A 110 9.77 4.86 -47.55
CA VAL A 110 9.17 4.78 -48.89
C VAL A 110 8.20 5.94 -49.06
N CYS A 111 8.56 6.82 -49.99
CA CYS A 111 7.85 8.00 -50.42
C CYS A 111 6.50 7.62 -51.03
N PHE A 112 5.37 8.12 -50.53
CA PHE A 112 4.21 8.46 -51.37
C PHE A 112 3.35 9.54 -50.68
N SER A 113 2.87 10.44 -51.53
CA SER A 113 2.23 11.72 -51.28
C SER A 113 0.81 11.64 -50.66
N THR A 114 0.42 12.73 -49.97
CA THR A 114 -0.92 13.40 -49.94
C THR A 114 -1.67 13.46 -48.59
N THR A 115 -1.55 14.64 -47.95
CA THR A 115 -2.50 15.45 -47.12
C THR A 115 -3.35 14.90 -45.96
N MET A 116 -3.30 15.66 -44.83
CA MET A 116 -4.33 16.02 -43.80
C MET A 116 -5.14 14.88 -43.13
N MET A 117 -5.47 14.84 -41.84
CA MET A 117 -5.81 15.86 -40.84
C MET A 117 -5.56 15.29 -39.43
N ALA A 118 -5.33 16.16 -38.45
CA ALA A 118 -5.28 15.83 -37.02
C ALA A 118 -6.67 15.56 -36.43
N VAL A 119 -6.75 14.69 -35.40
CA VAL A 119 -7.72 14.88 -34.30
C VAL A 119 -7.20 14.28 -32.98
N ALA A 120 -7.22 15.11 -31.95
CA ALA A 120 -6.96 14.77 -30.55
C ALA A 120 -8.25 14.29 -29.86
N ALA A 121 -8.12 13.43 -28.84
CA ALA A 121 -9.22 13.13 -27.92
C ALA A 121 -8.70 13.08 -26.48
N ALA A 122 -9.30 13.91 -25.64
CA ALA A 122 -9.13 13.97 -24.19
C ALA A 122 -10.24 13.13 -23.52
N VAL A 123 -9.94 12.50 -22.37
CA VAL A 123 -10.95 11.91 -21.49
C VAL A 123 -10.73 12.47 -20.08
N VAL A 124 -11.67 13.29 -19.64
CA VAL A 124 -11.89 13.66 -18.24
C VAL A 124 -13.02 12.75 -17.75
N MET A 125 -12.77 11.97 -16.70
CA MET A 125 -13.81 11.27 -15.95
C MET A 125 -14.10 12.09 -14.68
N LEU A 126 -15.38 12.36 -14.45
CA LEU A 126 -15.94 12.94 -13.23
C LEU A 126 -15.82 11.96 -12.06
#